data_AF-A0A9D7VPC7-F1
#
_entry.id   AF-A0A9D7VPC7-F1
#
_cell.length_a   1.000
_cell.length_b   1.000
_cell.length_c   1.000
_cell.angle_alpha   90.00
_cell.angle_beta   90.00
_cell.angle_gamma   90.00
#
_symmetry.space_group_name_H-M   'P 1'
#
loop_
_entity.id
_entity.type
_entity.pdbx_description
1 polymer ?
#
loop_
_entity_poly.entity_id
_entity_poly.type
_entity_poly.pdbx_seq_one_letter_code
_entity_poly.pdbx_strand_id
1 'polypeptide(L)'
;MKEIEQLLKDSKRKIYLIDDLIRNRKIANFIGKRLPSTSCLIVTSGTLSDQQEFASISEELSGITREVDVNILNSEELAAWDYFLERWGFWEERIEEDSTSRIKFLRERCNSENRSIVVSLFRTSALGDKIQNIVEFFLTQNKDLSKPFIAILINSLCRHHVEWSKIVSWLNIDEGKLKSKIFKSRVAEFIEGSRRWYDFTSAELADFILTRYKFNVDDIVEVYVKIVRETAYSANDPRSGFDSRENLKELMRFRFLTRLFSSPDDGNATINAVYHRLSKVPRIRDNDQFWLQYAMARMEISDLETAETYINTSLGIARKKGLDYSVRQILDQRCRLLFRKNTVKNLVTQRQIYRNRLVI
;
A
#
# COMPACT_ATOMS: atom_id res chain seq x y z
N MET A 1 -20.17 0.36 24.37
CA MET A 1 -21.53 -0.17 24.07
C MET A 1 -22.63 0.62 24.76
N LYS A 2 -22.63 0.75 26.11
CA LYS A 2 -23.66 1.53 26.84
C LYS A 2 -23.85 2.97 26.35
N GLU A 3 -22.78 3.69 26.04
CA GLU A 3 -22.85 5.06 25.50
C GLU A 3 -23.50 5.10 24.11
N ILE A 4 -23.17 4.14 23.24
CA ILE A 4 -23.74 4.03 21.89
C ILE A 4 -25.24 3.71 21.96
N GLU A 5 -25.67 2.86 22.89
CA GLU A 5 -27.09 2.60 23.15
C GLU A 5 -27.85 3.85 23.57
N GLN A 6 -27.26 4.68 24.44
CA GLN A 6 -27.88 5.96 24.82
C GLN A 6 -27.98 6.90 23.62
N LEU A 7 -26.96 6.94 22.76
CA LEU A 7 -26.97 7.76 21.55
C LEU A 7 -28.02 7.31 20.52
N LEU A 8 -28.29 6.00 20.43
CA LEU A 8 -29.29 5.42 19.52
C LEU A 8 -30.74 5.57 20.02
N LYS A 9 -30.95 5.68 21.33
CA LYS A 9 -32.29 5.87 21.94
C LYS A 9 -32.84 7.29 21.76
N ASP A 10 -31.97 8.24 21.51
CA ASP A 10 -32.35 9.63 21.29
C ASP A 10 -32.82 9.82 19.83
N SER A 11 -34.07 10.28 19.68
CA SER A 11 -34.79 10.42 18.41
C SER A 11 -34.33 11.59 17.54
N LYS A 12 -33.28 12.32 17.94
CA LYS A 12 -32.68 13.37 17.11
C LYS A 12 -31.98 12.78 15.89
N ARG A 13 -32.05 13.51 14.78
CA ARG A 13 -31.28 13.24 13.56
C ARG A 13 -29.78 13.32 13.87
N LYS A 14 -29.06 12.23 13.58
CA LYS A 14 -27.62 12.11 13.84
C LYS A 14 -26.90 11.54 12.63
N ILE A 15 -25.63 11.91 12.52
CA ILE A 15 -24.67 11.28 11.61
C ILE A 15 -23.70 10.52 12.48
N TYR A 16 -23.61 9.20 12.27
CA TYR A 16 -22.63 8.35 12.91
C TYR A 16 -21.46 8.19 11.95
N LEU A 17 -20.26 8.56 12.38
CA LEU A 17 -19.04 8.40 11.59
C LEU A 17 -18.15 7.35 12.24
N ILE A 18 -17.82 6.31 11.48
CA ILE A 18 -16.92 5.24 11.92
C ILE A 18 -15.75 5.19 10.95
N ASP A 19 -14.56 5.46 11.47
CA ASP A 19 -13.34 5.26 10.71
C ASP A 19 -12.94 3.77 10.74
N ASP A 20 -12.46 3.24 9.62
CA ASP A 20 -12.02 1.86 9.43
C ASP A 20 -13.12 0.81 9.77
N LEU A 21 -13.96 0.54 8.78
CA LEU A 21 -15.08 -0.40 8.87
C LEU A 21 -14.64 -1.80 9.30
N ILE A 22 -13.48 -2.28 8.82
CA ILE A 22 -13.00 -3.62 9.17
C ILE A 22 -12.68 -3.69 10.65
N ARG A 23 -11.87 -2.74 11.14
CA ARG A 23 -11.45 -2.71 12.54
C ARG A 23 -12.63 -2.50 13.48
N ASN A 24 -13.61 -1.71 13.07
CA ASN A 24 -14.76 -1.33 13.89
C ASN A 24 -16.07 -2.02 13.47
N ARG A 25 -16.01 -3.15 12.75
CA ARG A 25 -17.19 -3.87 12.20
C ARG A 25 -18.26 -4.15 13.24
N LYS A 26 -17.88 -4.54 14.46
CA LYS A 26 -18.84 -4.82 15.55
C LYS A 26 -19.66 -3.59 15.92
N ILE A 27 -19.04 -2.42 15.92
CA ILE A 27 -19.71 -1.14 16.23
C ILE A 27 -20.60 -0.73 15.06
N ALA A 28 -20.09 -0.84 13.82
CA ALA A 28 -20.85 -0.55 12.61
C ALA A 28 -22.12 -1.40 12.51
N ASN A 29 -22.01 -2.71 12.72
CA ASN A 29 -23.14 -3.64 12.73
C ASN A 29 -24.12 -3.34 13.89
N PHE A 30 -23.60 -2.95 15.06
CA PHE A 30 -24.44 -2.63 16.21
C PHE A 30 -25.30 -1.38 15.97
N ILE A 31 -24.69 -0.33 15.41
CA ILE A 31 -25.35 0.94 15.07
C ILE A 31 -26.28 0.75 13.90
N GLY A 32 -25.82 0.15 12.80
CA GLY A 32 -26.60 0.04 11.57
C GLY A 32 -27.89 -0.79 11.75
N LYS A 33 -27.86 -1.88 12.54
CA LYS A 33 -29.08 -2.67 12.86
C LYS A 33 -30.13 -1.92 13.67
N ARG A 34 -29.78 -0.77 14.24
CA ARG A 34 -30.62 0.05 15.13
C ARG A 34 -30.70 1.49 14.65
N LEU A 35 -30.29 1.76 13.41
CA LEU A 35 -30.19 3.10 12.88
C LEU A 35 -31.61 3.69 12.70
N PRO A 36 -31.92 4.84 13.32
CA PRO A 36 -33.19 5.52 13.07
C PRO A 36 -33.30 5.92 11.59
N SER A 37 -34.50 5.86 11.00
CA SER A 37 -34.74 6.20 9.58
C SER A 37 -34.36 7.64 9.20
N THR A 38 -34.26 8.54 10.18
CA THR A 38 -33.85 9.93 10.00
C THR A 38 -32.34 10.14 10.06
N SER A 39 -31.56 9.12 10.42
CA SER A 39 -30.13 9.18 10.70
C SER A 39 -29.32 8.48 9.61
N CYS A 40 -28.04 8.84 9.50
CA CYS A 40 -27.12 8.27 8.52
C CYS A 40 -25.90 7.67 9.22
N LEU A 41 -25.42 6.55 8.70
CA LEU A 41 -24.16 5.94 9.10
C LEU A 41 -23.15 6.10 7.95
N ILE A 42 -22.06 6.81 8.22
CA ILE A 42 -20.92 6.97 7.32
C ILE A 42 -19.79 6.11 7.86
N VAL A 43 -19.24 5.27 7.00
CA VAL A 43 -18.11 4.40 7.33
C VAL A 43 -16.99 4.64 6.32
N THR A 44 -15.75 4.63 6.78
CA THR A 44 -14.59 4.62 5.88
C THR A 44 -14.06 3.20 5.78
N SER A 45 -13.52 2.83 4.62
CA SER A 45 -12.88 1.52 4.40
C SER A 45 -11.69 1.70 3.47
N GLY A 46 -10.70 0.82 3.55
CA GLY A 46 -9.46 0.86 2.78
C GLY A 46 -9.36 -0.24 1.73
N THR A 47 -9.56 0.11 0.45
CA THR A 47 -9.29 -0.72 -0.77
C THR A 47 -10.01 -2.08 -0.91
N LEU A 48 -10.04 -2.60 -2.15
CA LEU A 48 -10.72 -3.78 -2.71
C LEU A 48 -11.03 -5.02 -1.84
N SER A 49 -10.23 -5.35 -0.80
CA SER A 49 -10.61 -6.42 0.17
C SER A 49 -11.92 -6.09 0.90
N ASP A 50 -12.21 -4.80 0.98
CA ASP A 50 -13.29 -4.24 1.75
C ASP A 50 -14.59 -4.25 0.95
N GLN A 51 -14.57 -4.49 -0.36
CA GLN A 51 -15.79 -4.54 -1.18
C GLN A 51 -16.65 -5.78 -0.88
N GLN A 52 -16.03 -6.93 -0.60
CA GLN A 52 -16.78 -8.14 -0.20
C GLN A 52 -17.34 -8.01 1.22
N GLU A 53 -16.55 -7.45 2.14
CA GLU A 53 -17.00 -7.17 3.51
C GLU A 53 -18.06 -6.06 3.53
N PHE A 54 -17.92 -5.02 2.71
CA PHE A 54 -18.91 -3.96 2.54
C PHE A 54 -20.21 -4.49 1.94
N ALA A 55 -20.15 -5.37 0.93
CA ALA A 55 -21.34 -6.03 0.40
C ALA A 55 -22.05 -6.86 1.48
N SER A 56 -21.31 -7.66 2.25
CA SER A 56 -21.85 -8.43 3.38
C SER A 56 -22.47 -7.53 4.45
N ILE A 57 -21.83 -6.42 4.79
CA ILE A 57 -22.34 -5.47 5.79
C ILE A 57 -23.56 -4.72 5.23
N SER A 58 -23.53 -4.30 3.96
CA SER A 58 -24.65 -3.65 3.28
C SER A 58 -25.90 -4.54 3.29
N GLU A 59 -25.74 -5.84 2.98
CA GLU A 59 -26.81 -6.83 3.08
C GLU A 59 -27.32 -6.97 4.53
N GLU A 60 -26.41 -7.05 5.52
CA GLU A 60 -26.79 -7.13 6.94
C GLU A 60 -27.54 -5.87 7.44
N LEU A 61 -27.26 -4.70 6.88
CA LEU A 61 -27.78 -3.41 7.35
C LEU A 61 -29.12 -3.01 6.71
N SER A 62 -29.58 -3.70 5.67
CA SER A 62 -30.93 -3.54 5.06
C SER A 62 -31.32 -2.11 4.61
N GLY A 63 -30.37 -1.18 4.56
CA GLY A 63 -30.57 0.22 4.18
C GLY A 63 -30.10 0.54 2.77
N ILE A 64 -30.44 1.73 2.27
CA ILE A 64 -29.88 2.25 1.01
C ILE A 64 -28.42 2.60 1.28
N THR A 65 -27.50 1.86 0.67
CA THR A 65 -26.07 2.12 0.75
C THR A 65 -25.60 2.90 -0.47
N ARG A 66 -24.68 3.84 -0.25
CA ARG A 66 -23.99 4.58 -1.31
C ARG A 66 -22.50 4.53 -1.03
N GLU A 67 -21.76 4.00 -1.99
CA GLU A 67 -20.30 4.03 -1.99
C GLU A 67 -19.84 5.32 -2.68
N VAL A 68 -18.85 5.98 -2.08
CA VAL A 68 -18.18 7.14 -2.65
C VAL A 68 -16.69 6.89 -2.56
N ASP A 69 -16.05 6.71 -3.71
CA ASP A 69 -14.59 6.62 -3.77
C ASP A 69 -14.01 8.03 -3.65
N VAL A 70 -13.50 8.37 -2.47
CA VAL A 70 -12.89 9.68 -2.18
C VAL A 70 -11.58 9.90 -2.93
N ASN A 71 -10.98 8.84 -3.48
CA ASN A 71 -9.77 8.97 -4.28
C ASN A 71 -10.07 9.31 -5.75
N ILE A 72 -11.25 8.93 -6.29
CA ILE A 72 -11.62 9.20 -7.69
C ILE A 72 -12.42 10.50 -7.80
N LEU A 73 -11.86 11.45 -8.53
CA LEU A 73 -12.41 12.79 -8.72
C LEU A 73 -13.40 12.81 -9.88
N ASN A 74 -14.52 13.49 -9.67
CA ASN A 74 -15.48 13.80 -10.72
C ASN A 74 -15.03 15.02 -11.56
N SER A 75 -15.78 15.36 -12.61
CA SER A 75 -15.39 16.45 -13.52
C SER A 75 -15.37 17.84 -12.87
N GLU A 76 -16.24 18.11 -11.90
CA GLU A 76 -16.24 19.37 -11.16
C GLU A 76 -15.05 19.45 -10.22
N GLU A 77 -14.71 18.35 -9.56
CA GLU A 77 -13.54 18.25 -8.69
C GLU A 77 -12.22 18.36 -9.48
N LEU A 78 -12.15 17.81 -10.70
CA LEU A 78 -11.02 17.99 -11.59
C LEU A 78 -10.86 19.46 -12.03
N ALA A 79 -11.96 20.16 -12.30
CA ALA A 79 -11.92 21.59 -12.63
C ALA A 79 -11.49 22.42 -11.40
N ALA A 80 -11.93 22.05 -10.20
CA ALA A 80 -11.48 22.68 -8.97
C ALA A 80 -9.97 22.45 -8.73
N TRP A 81 -9.47 21.24 -9.00
CA TRP A 81 -8.04 20.95 -8.98
C TRP A 81 -7.27 21.83 -9.96
N ASP A 82 -7.68 21.90 -11.24
CA ASP A 82 -7.04 22.77 -12.23
C ASP A 82 -6.97 24.23 -11.75
N TYR A 83 -8.08 24.75 -11.22
CA TYR A 83 -8.16 26.09 -10.65
C TYR A 83 -7.18 26.29 -9.48
N PHE A 84 -7.09 25.35 -8.54
CA PHE A 84 -6.18 25.48 -7.40
C PHE A 84 -4.71 25.40 -7.83
N LEU A 85 -4.38 24.50 -8.75
CA LEU A 85 -3.01 24.36 -9.26
C LEU A 85 -2.56 25.61 -10.03
N GLU A 86 -3.45 26.19 -10.84
CA GLU A 86 -3.20 27.46 -11.51
C GLU A 86 -3.03 28.59 -10.49
N ARG A 87 -3.99 28.75 -9.57
CA ARG A 87 -3.99 29.82 -8.57
C ARG A 87 -2.73 29.85 -7.70
N TRP A 88 -2.20 28.68 -7.34
CA TRP A 88 -1.02 28.54 -6.48
C TRP A 88 0.29 28.34 -7.28
N GLY A 89 0.24 28.37 -8.62
CA GLY A 89 1.42 28.28 -9.47
C GLY A 89 2.05 26.88 -9.55
N PHE A 90 1.29 25.82 -9.28
CA PHE A 90 1.78 24.45 -9.29
C PHE A 90 1.79 23.79 -10.68
N TRP A 91 1.22 24.43 -11.69
CA TRP A 91 1.31 23.92 -13.07
C TRP A 91 2.70 24.09 -13.70
N GLU A 92 3.52 25.01 -13.19
CA GLU A 92 4.83 25.34 -13.75
C GLU A 92 4.76 25.53 -15.28
N GLU A 93 5.59 24.84 -16.07
CA GLU A 93 5.60 24.94 -17.54
C GLU A 93 4.24 24.56 -18.18
N ARG A 94 3.46 23.67 -17.55
CA ARG A 94 2.14 23.27 -18.05
C ARG A 94 1.10 24.39 -17.96
N ILE A 95 1.39 25.51 -17.31
CA ILE A 95 0.48 26.66 -17.31
C ILE A 95 0.28 27.23 -18.72
N GLU A 96 1.22 26.98 -19.64
CA GLU A 96 1.09 27.34 -21.06
C GLU A 96 -0.01 26.54 -21.77
N GLU A 97 -0.36 25.35 -21.25
CA GLU A 97 -1.46 24.53 -21.76
C GLU A 97 -2.81 25.14 -21.38
N ASP A 98 -3.82 24.99 -22.25
CA ASP A 98 -5.19 25.41 -21.94
C ASP A 98 -5.82 24.50 -20.87
N SER A 99 -6.84 25.02 -20.16
CA SER A 99 -7.54 24.28 -19.08
C SER A 99 -8.09 22.92 -19.53
N THR A 100 -8.53 22.77 -20.79
CA THR A 100 -9.01 21.49 -21.32
C THR A 100 -7.87 20.47 -21.39
N SER A 101 -6.71 20.89 -21.87
CA SER A 101 -5.49 20.07 -21.93
C SER A 101 -5.00 19.67 -20.54
N ARG A 102 -5.01 20.58 -19.57
CA ARG A 102 -4.62 20.31 -18.19
C ARG A 102 -5.60 19.38 -17.47
N ILE A 103 -6.91 19.57 -17.64
CA ILE A 103 -7.93 18.65 -17.13
C ILE A 103 -7.81 17.27 -17.79
N LYS A 104 -7.50 17.21 -19.08
CA LYS A 104 -7.22 15.95 -19.78
C LYS A 104 -6.01 15.25 -19.18
N PHE A 105 -4.95 15.96 -18.83
CA PHE A 105 -3.81 15.41 -18.09
C PHE A 105 -4.24 14.83 -16.73
N LEU A 106 -4.99 15.57 -15.91
CA LEU A 106 -5.48 15.07 -14.62
C LEU A 106 -6.34 13.81 -14.79
N ARG A 107 -7.16 13.75 -15.85
CA ARG A 107 -8.03 12.62 -16.14
C ARG A 107 -7.26 11.40 -16.64
N GLU A 108 -6.43 11.56 -17.67
CA GLU A 108 -5.82 10.44 -18.40
C GLU A 108 -4.47 10.02 -17.82
N ARG A 109 -3.66 10.96 -17.35
CA ARG A 109 -2.33 10.66 -16.79
C ARG A 109 -2.37 10.41 -15.29
N CYS A 110 -3.25 11.12 -14.58
CA CYS A 110 -3.44 10.92 -13.14
C CYS A 110 -4.64 10.01 -12.83
N ASN A 111 -5.32 9.44 -13.83
CA ASN A 111 -6.48 8.57 -13.66
C ASN A 111 -7.62 9.20 -12.84
N SER A 112 -7.69 10.53 -12.78
CA SER A 112 -8.58 11.27 -11.88
C SER A 112 -8.39 10.94 -10.39
N GLU A 113 -7.20 10.51 -9.98
CA GLU A 113 -6.92 10.15 -8.60
C GLU A 113 -6.19 11.24 -7.84
N ASN A 114 -6.71 11.66 -6.68
CA ASN A 114 -6.06 12.65 -5.79
C ASN A 114 -4.57 12.35 -5.58
N ARG A 115 -4.26 11.09 -5.24
CA ARG A 115 -2.88 10.63 -5.05
C ARG A 115 -2.03 10.83 -6.30
N SER A 116 -2.53 10.42 -7.45
CA SER A 116 -1.78 10.47 -8.71
C SER A 116 -1.52 11.91 -9.15
N ILE A 117 -2.48 12.82 -8.91
CA ILE A 117 -2.30 14.26 -9.14
C ILE A 117 -1.17 14.77 -8.25
N VAL A 118 -1.25 14.56 -6.94
CA VAL A 118 -0.22 15.01 -5.98
C VAL A 118 1.16 14.43 -6.33
N VAL A 119 1.24 13.15 -6.66
CA VAL A 119 2.49 12.50 -7.09
C VAL A 119 3.01 13.11 -8.40
N SER A 120 2.13 13.42 -9.35
CA SER A 120 2.53 14.05 -10.60
C SER A 120 3.13 15.44 -10.39
N LEU A 121 2.58 16.20 -9.45
CA LEU A 121 3.13 17.50 -9.06
C LEU A 121 4.54 17.33 -8.51
N PHE A 122 4.80 16.34 -7.65
CA PHE A 122 6.14 16.15 -7.10
C PHE A 122 7.15 15.58 -8.10
N ARG A 123 6.74 14.74 -9.05
CA ARG A 123 7.68 14.01 -9.93
C ARG A 123 8.41 14.86 -10.97
N THR A 124 7.83 15.98 -11.40
CA THR A 124 8.38 16.81 -12.47
C THR A 124 8.56 18.28 -12.09
N SER A 125 8.36 18.64 -10.82
CA SER A 125 8.39 20.04 -10.39
C SER A 125 9.73 20.46 -9.77
N ALA A 126 9.96 21.78 -9.78
CA ALA A 126 10.98 22.42 -8.96
C ALA A 126 10.83 22.08 -7.46
N LEU A 127 9.58 21.83 -7.01
CA LEU A 127 9.30 21.36 -5.65
C LEU A 127 9.88 19.96 -5.39
N GLY A 128 9.75 19.05 -6.36
CA GLY A 128 10.35 17.72 -6.32
C GLY A 128 11.87 17.78 -6.16
N ASP A 129 12.54 18.61 -6.96
CA ASP A 129 13.99 18.80 -6.89
C ASP A 129 14.41 19.47 -5.57
N LYS A 130 13.63 20.42 -5.06
CA LYS A 130 13.88 21.02 -3.74
C LYS A 130 13.80 19.98 -2.62
N ILE A 131 12.78 19.11 -2.63
CA ILE A 131 12.64 18.01 -1.66
C ILE A 131 13.83 17.05 -1.77
N GLN A 132 14.18 16.66 -3.00
CA GLN A 132 15.32 15.78 -3.25
C GLN A 132 16.61 16.38 -2.71
N ASN A 133 16.90 17.65 -2.98
CA ASN A 133 18.10 18.34 -2.50
C ASN A 133 18.16 18.41 -0.97
N ILE A 134 17.03 18.62 -0.30
CA ILE A 134 16.97 18.61 1.18
C ILE A 134 17.33 17.23 1.72
N VAL A 135 16.75 16.17 1.15
CA VAL A 135 17.02 14.78 1.57
C VAL A 135 18.46 14.38 1.26
N GLU A 136 18.97 14.74 0.08
CA GLU A 136 20.34 14.44 -0.35
C GLU A 136 21.38 15.13 0.53
N PHE A 137 21.18 16.41 0.84
CA PHE A 137 22.04 17.12 1.77
C PHE A 137 22.04 16.47 3.16
N PHE A 138 20.86 16.13 3.68
CA PHE A 138 20.73 15.49 4.99
C PHE A 138 21.47 14.15 5.05
N LEU A 139 21.26 13.27 4.07
CA LEU A 139 21.86 11.93 4.05
C LEU A 139 23.36 11.96 3.72
N THR A 140 23.81 12.92 2.91
CA THR A 140 25.26 13.10 2.65
C THR A 140 26.00 13.51 3.91
N GLN A 141 25.42 14.39 4.73
CA GLN A 141 26.00 14.84 5.99
C GLN A 141 25.87 13.83 7.14
N ASN A 142 24.95 12.87 7.03
CA ASN A 142 24.64 11.90 8.09
C ASN A 142 24.47 10.49 7.48
N LYS A 143 25.50 9.98 6.81
CA LYS A 143 25.45 8.69 6.08
C LYS A 143 25.04 7.51 6.97
N ASP A 144 25.44 7.53 8.25
CA ASP A 144 25.09 6.53 9.24
C ASP A 144 23.59 6.52 9.60
N LEU A 145 22.87 7.59 9.27
CA LEU A 145 21.43 7.71 9.49
C LEU A 145 20.59 7.26 8.28
N SER A 146 21.21 6.76 7.20
CA SER A 146 20.50 6.25 6.01
C SER A 146 19.47 5.16 6.38
N LYS A 147 19.91 4.07 7.03
CA LYS A 147 19.04 2.96 7.42
C LYS A 147 17.92 3.39 8.39
N PRO A 148 18.21 4.15 9.47
CA PRO A 148 17.15 4.70 10.33
C PRO A 148 16.16 5.62 9.58
N PHE A 149 16.63 6.44 8.64
CA PHE A 149 15.76 7.30 7.85
C PHE A 149 14.86 6.49 6.89
N ILE A 150 15.40 5.45 6.26
CA ILE A 150 14.61 4.47 5.49
C ILE A 150 13.53 3.82 6.38
N ALA A 151 13.85 3.50 7.63
CA ALA A 151 12.88 2.90 8.56
C ALA A 151 11.70 3.83 8.86
N ILE A 152 11.94 5.14 9.00
CA ILE A 152 10.87 6.17 9.14
C ILE A 152 9.98 6.18 7.90
N LEU A 153 10.59 6.19 6.70
CA LEU A 153 9.87 6.19 5.44
C LEU A 153 8.99 4.93 5.28
N ILE A 154 9.56 3.74 5.54
CA ILE A 154 8.80 2.48 5.52
C ILE A 154 7.67 2.52 6.56
N ASN A 155 7.92 3.00 7.77
CA ASN A 155 6.89 3.10 8.81
C ASN A 155 5.71 3.98 8.37
N SER A 156 5.99 5.11 7.72
CA SER A 156 4.98 6.00 7.14
C SER A 156 4.19 5.32 6.01
N LEU A 157 4.87 4.60 5.10
CA LEU A 157 4.21 3.84 4.04
C LEU A 157 3.32 2.72 4.58
N CYS A 158 3.71 2.11 5.68
CA CYS A 158 2.99 1.06 6.38
C CYS A 158 1.87 1.61 7.29
N ARG A 159 1.53 2.91 7.25
CA ARG A 159 0.48 3.51 8.11
C ARG A 159 0.59 3.10 9.59
N HIS A 160 1.82 2.97 10.10
CA HIS A 160 2.11 2.56 11.48
C HIS A 160 1.57 1.18 11.87
N HIS A 161 1.43 0.25 10.91
CA HIS A 161 1.18 -1.17 11.21
C HIS A 161 2.19 -1.67 12.25
N VAL A 162 3.46 -1.29 12.16
CA VAL A 162 4.47 -1.61 13.17
C VAL A 162 4.72 -0.41 14.08
N GLU A 163 4.64 -0.61 15.39
CA GLU A 163 4.96 0.43 16.37
C GLU A 163 6.42 0.91 16.22
N TRP A 164 6.63 2.22 16.22
CA TRP A 164 7.95 2.82 16.05
C TRP A 164 8.97 2.32 17.10
N SER A 165 8.55 2.16 18.36
CA SER A 165 9.40 1.63 19.44
C SER A 165 9.96 0.23 19.13
N LYS A 166 9.17 -0.62 18.46
CA LYS A 166 9.62 -1.94 18.00
C LYS A 166 10.64 -1.83 16.88
N ILE A 167 10.39 -0.94 15.91
CA ILE A 167 11.33 -0.66 14.80
C ILE A 167 12.67 -0.18 15.37
N VAL A 168 12.65 0.76 16.32
CA VAL A 168 13.85 1.27 17.01
C VAL A 168 14.63 0.13 17.65
N SER A 169 13.96 -0.75 18.39
CA SER A 169 14.59 -1.90 19.04
C SER A 169 15.19 -2.89 18.01
N TRP A 170 14.43 -3.25 16.97
CA TRP A 170 14.85 -4.26 16.00
C TRP A 170 16.01 -3.82 15.11
N LEU A 171 16.07 -2.53 14.80
CA LEU A 171 17.11 -1.94 13.96
C LEU A 171 18.23 -1.28 14.78
N ASN A 172 18.15 -1.33 16.13
CA ASN A 172 19.11 -0.70 17.04
C ASN A 172 19.34 0.79 16.72
N ILE A 173 18.24 1.54 16.54
CA ILE A 173 18.28 2.95 16.16
C ILE A 173 18.61 3.82 17.38
N ASP A 174 19.62 4.67 17.25
CA ASP A 174 19.86 5.78 18.19
C ASP A 174 18.82 6.89 17.94
N GLU A 175 17.71 6.80 18.67
CA GLU A 175 16.58 7.72 18.53
C GLU A 175 16.98 9.17 18.85
N GLY A 176 17.81 9.37 19.88
CA GLY A 176 18.23 10.70 20.32
C GLY A 176 19.08 11.40 19.25
N LYS A 177 20.04 10.67 18.67
CA LYS A 177 20.86 11.17 17.57
C LYS A 177 20.02 11.47 16.33
N LEU A 178 19.16 10.53 15.91
CA LEU A 178 18.33 10.68 14.72
C LEU A 178 17.39 11.89 14.84
N LYS A 179 16.66 11.98 15.95
CA LYS A 179 15.76 13.09 16.26
C LYS A 179 16.49 14.44 16.24
N SER A 180 17.62 14.52 16.92
CA SER A 180 18.45 15.75 17.00
C SER A 180 18.91 16.21 15.62
N LYS A 181 19.35 15.27 14.76
CA LYS A 181 19.80 15.60 13.41
C LYS A 181 18.66 16.03 12.49
N ILE A 182 17.49 15.39 12.58
CA ILE A 182 16.31 15.80 11.82
C ILE A 182 15.90 17.22 12.18
N PHE A 183 15.72 17.53 13.46
CA PHE A 183 15.30 18.87 13.91
C PHE A 183 16.30 20.00 13.64
N LYS A 184 17.59 19.67 13.47
CA LYS A 184 18.63 20.63 13.06
C LYS A 184 18.72 20.81 11.54
N SER A 185 17.91 20.09 10.77
CA SER A 185 17.94 20.08 9.31
C SER A 185 16.60 20.51 8.73
N ARG A 186 16.57 20.79 7.42
CA ARG A 186 15.33 21.10 6.70
C ARG A 186 14.37 19.91 6.56
N VAL A 187 14.83 18.69 6.86
CA VAL A 187 13.95 17.51 6.89
C VAL A 187 12.86 17.65 7.96
N ALA A 188 13.06 18.47 9.00
CA ALA A 188 12.04 18.73 10.00
C ALA A 188 10.75 19.33 9.42
N GLU A 189 10.84 20.04 8.28
CA GLU A 189 9.66 20.58 7.56
C GLU A 189 8.76 19.46 7.00
N PHE A 190 9.28 18.24 6.87
CA PHE A 190 8.54 17.10 6.32
C PHE A 190 7.83 16.25 7.38
N ILE A 191 8.00 16.58 8.66
CA ILE A 191 7.61 15.75 9.81
C ILE A 191 6.42 16.34 10.58
N GLU A 192 5.55 15.49 11.14
CA GLU A 192 4.29 15.83 11.83
C GLU A 192 4.48 16.45 13.25
N GLY A 193 5.60 17.14 13.48
CA GLY A 193 5.90 17.86 14.73
C GLY A 193 6.72 17.08 15.77
N SER A 194 6.82 17.62 16.99
CA SER A 194 7.82 17.16 18.00
C SER A 194 7.48 15.84 18.71
N ARG A 195 6.18 15.53 18.86
CA ARG A 195 5.69 14.29 19.50
C ARG A 195 5.70 13.09 18.55
N ARG A 196 5.39 13.33 17.28
CA ARG A 196 5.41 12.35 16.17
C ARG A 196 6.52 12.67 15.19
N TRP A 197 7.73 12.82 15.73
CA TRP A 197 8.88 13.29 14.96
C TRP A 197 9.39 12.26 13.92
N TYR A 198 8.89 11.03 14.00
CA TYR A 198 9.18 9.93 13.09
C TYR A 198 8.03 9.69 12.08
N ASP A 199 7.06 10.61 12.01
CA ASP A 199 5.94 10.54 11.06
C ASP A 199 6.10 11.66 10.04
N PHE A 200 6.03 11.30 8.76
CA PHE A 200 5.96 12.28 7.68
C PHE A 200 4.57 12.91 7.65
N THR A 201 4.51 14.17 7.19
CA THR A 201 3.24 14.91 7.00
C THR A 201 2.27 14.22 6.06
N SER A 202 2.75 13.35 5.16
CA SER A 202 1.93 12.47 4.34
C SER A 202 2.68 11.20 3.90
N ALA A 203 1.93 10.12 3.66
CA ALA A 203 2.49 8.89 3.10
C ALA A 203 2.92 9.06 1.63
N GLU A 204 2.32 10.02 0.93
CA GLU A 204 2.66 10.42 -0.44
C GLU A 204 4.03 11.10 -0.49
N LEU A 205 4.36 11.95 0.48
CA LEU A 205 5.69 12.53 0.60
C LEU A 205 6.75 11.46 0.88
N ALA A 206 6.47 10.52 1.78
CA ALA A 206 7.36 9.39 2.05
C ALA A 206 7.57 8.50 0.80
N ASP A 207 6.49 8.22 0.06
CA ASP A 207 6.50 7.48 -1.21
C ASP A 207 7.35 8.19 -2.28
N PHE A 208 7.18 9.52 -2.38
CA PHE A 208 7.94 10.36 -3.28
C PHE A 208 9.43 10.32 -2.95
N ILE A 209 9.80 10.51 -1.67
CA ILE A 209 11.20 10.48 -1.23
C ILE A 209 11.84 9.13 -1.52
N LEU A 210 11.16 8.01 -1.19
CA LEU A 210 11.67 6.66 -1.46
C LEU A 210 11.86 6.37 -2.94
N THR A 211 10.99 6.92 -3.79
CA THR A 211 11.06 6.67 -5.24
C THR A 211 12.06 7.59 -5.94
N ARG A 212 12.17 8.85 -5.51
CA ARG A 212 12.98 9.88 -6.18
C ARG A 212 14.43 9.89 -5.71
N TYR A 213 14.66 9.74 -4.40
CA TYR A 213 16.02 9.70 -3.88
C TYR A 213 16.66 8.35 -4.15
N LYS A 214 17.91 8.35 -4.63
CA LYS A 214 18.68 7.14 -4.94
C LYS A 214 19.25 6.53 -3.67
N PHE A 215 18.39 5.91 -2.87
CA PHE A 215 18.83 5.07 -1.77
C PHE A 215 19.62 3.86 -2.26
N ASN A 216 20.50 3.35 -1.42
CA ASN A 216 21.08 2.02 -1.64
C ASN A 216 19.96 0.98 -1.51
N VAL A 217 19.70 0.24 -2.59
CA VAL A 217 18.64 -0.77 -2.64
C VAL A 217 18.87 -1.86 -1.59
N ASP A 218 20.11 -2.26 -1.34
CA ASP A 218 20.41 -3.26 -0.31
C ASP A 218 20.07 -2.77 1.10
N ASP A 219 20.25 -1.48 1.39
CA ASP A 219 19.85 -0.89 2.68
C ASP A 219 18.33 -0.95 2.85
N ILE A 220 17.56 -0.62 1.80
CA ILE A 220 16.09 -0.72 1.83
C ILE A 220 15.67 -2.17 2.06
N VAL A 221 16.24 -3.11 1.30
CA VAL A 221 15.92 -4.54 1.43
C VAL A 221 16.29 -5.06 2.82
N GLU A 222 17.45 -4.69 3.36
CA GLU A 222 17.89 -5.11 4.69
C GLU A 222 16.95 -4.60 5.79
N VAL A 223 16.66 -3.30 5.80
CA VAL A 223 15.75 -2.67 6.77
C VAL A 223 14.37 -3.31 6.68
N TYR A 224 13.82 -3.41 5.47
CA TYR A 224 12.50 -4.00 5.24
C TYR A 224 12.43 -5.47 5.68
N VAL A 225 13.36 -6.32 5.21
CA VAL A 225 13.38 -7.74 5.56
C VAL A 225 13.52 -7.93 7.07
N LYS A 226 14.32 -7.10 7.74
CA LYS A 226 14.46 -7.13 9.19
C LYS A 226 13.13 -6.81 9.88
N ILE A 227 12.45 -5.73 9.50
CA ILE A 227 11.12 -5.37 10.05
C ILE A 227 10.12 -6.51 9.86
N VAL A 228 9.99 -7.06 8.65
CA VAL A 228 9.05 -8.14 8.35
C VAL A 228 9.37 -9.40 9.16
N ARG A 229 10.65 -9.77 9.23
CA ARG A 229 11.11 -10.95 9.96
C ARG A 229 10.78 -10.84 11.45
N GLU A 230 11.14 -9.73 12.09
CA GLU A 230 10.88 -9.56 13.52
C GLU A 230 9.37 -9.47 13.79
N THR A 231 8.59 -8.82 12.91
CA THR A 231 7.12 -8.82 12.98
C THR A 231 6.54 -10.24 12.94
N ALA A 232 7.08 -11.11 12.08
CA ALA A 232 6.68 -12.52 12.00
C ALA A 232 7.01 -13.32 13.27
N TYR A 233 8.10 -12.98 13.98
CA TYR A 233 8.43 -13.60 15.26
C TYR A 233 7.57 -13.07 16.41
N SER A 234 7.17 -11.79 16.39
CA SER A 234 6.26 -11.20 17.36
C SER A 234 4.81 -11.71 17.26
N ALA A 235 4.44 -12.34 16.14
CA ALA A 235 3.10 -12.90 15.88
C ALA A 235 2.62 -13.99 16.86
N ASN A 236 3.49 -14.48 17.75
CA ASN A 236 3.15 -15.46 18.77
C ASN A 236 3.08 -14.89 20.20
N ASP A 237 3.29 -13.58 20.36
CA ASP A 237 3.08 -12.94 21.66
C ASP A 237 1.60 -13.10 22.07
N PRO A 238 1.30 -13.72 23.24
CA PRO A 238 -0.07 -13.87 23.71
C PRO A 238 -0.82 -12.54 23.88
N ARG A 239 -0.10 -11.42 24.06
CA ARG A 239 -0.68 -10.08 24.26
C ARG A 239 -0.83 -9.28 22.98
N SER A 240 0.16 -9.32 22.08
CA SER A 240 0.22 -8.48 20.87
C SER A 240 0.32 -9.24 19.55
N GLY A 241 0.31 -10.58 19.60
CA GLY A 241 0.53 -11.44 18.43
C GLY A 241 -0.58 -11.37 17.39
N PHE A 242 -1.81 -10.99 17.77
CA PHE A 242 -2.88 -10.74 16.81
C PHE A 242 -2.55 -9.57 15.89
N ASP A 243 -2.16 -8.43 16.45
CA ASP A 243 -1.79 -7.24 15.68
C ASP A 243 -0.61 -7.55 14.76
N SER A 244 0.43 -8.21 15.28
CA SER A 244 1.56 -8.65 14.47
C SER A 244 1.17 -9.58 13.31
N ARG A 245 0.14 -10.43 13.45
CA ARG A 245 -0.36 -11.27 12.33
C ARG A 245 -1.07 -10.44 11.27
N GLU A 246 -1.90 -9.49 11.67
CA GLU A 246 -2.59 -8.60 10.72
C GLU A 246 -1.59 -7.70 9.99
N ASN A 247 -0.65 -7.12 10.72
CA ASN A 247 0.41 -6.28 10.16
C ASN A 247 1.29 -7.04 9.16
N LEU A 248 1.60 -8.31 9.46
CA LEU A 248 2.39 -9.15 8.56
C LEU A 248 1.69 -9.39 7.22
N LYS A 249 0.35 -9.47 7.19
CA LYS A 249 -0.40 -9.60 5.93
C LYS A 249 -0.17 -8.41 5.03
N GLU A 250 -0.26 -7.19 5.57
CA GLU A 250 -0.07 -5.95 4.79
C GLU A 250 1.35 -5.81 4.27
N LEU A 251 2.34 -6.03 5.13
CA LEU A 251 3.75 -5.95 4.76
C LEU A 251 4.07 -6.87 3.57
N MET A 252 3.61 -8.13 3.60
CA MET A 252 3.96 -9.11 2.57
C MET A 252 3.22 -8.94 1.23
N ARG A 253 2.28 -7.99 1.10
CA ARG A 253 1.53 -7.78 -0.14
C ARG A 253 2.46 -7.36 -1.29
N PHE A 254 2.29 -8.00 -2.44
CA PHE A 254 3.02 -7.65 -3.65
C PHE A 254 2.81 -6.17 -4.05
N ARG A 255 1.58 -5.66 -3.87
CA ARG A 255 1.26 -4.25 -4.09
C ARG A 255 2.06 -3.30 -3.18
N PHE A 256 2.34 -3.70 -1.95
CA PHE A 256 3.17 -2.90 -1.05
C PHE A 256 4.63 -2.88 -1.53
N LEU A 257 5.17 -4.04 -1.89
CA LEU A 257 6.54 -4.18 -2.39
C LEU A 257 6.77 -3.45 -3.72
N THR A 258 5.81 -3.49 -4.64
CA THR A 258 5.86 -2.69 -5.88
C THR A 258 5.87 -1.20 -5.60
N ARG A 259 5.15 -0.72 -4.58
CA ARG A 259 5.22 0.67 -4.12
C ARG A 259 6.62 1.00 -3.58
N LEU A 260 7.16 0.16 -2.70
CA LEU A 260 8.48 0.36 -2.08
C LEU A 260 9.64 0.31 -3.09
N PHE A 261 9.53 -0.52 -4.13
CA PHE A 261 10.58 -0.75 -5.12
C PHE A 261 10.16 -0.30 -6.54
N SER A 262 9.52 0.87 -6.65
CA SER A 262 8.93 1.42 -7.89
C SER A 262 9.94 1.74 -9.03
N SER A 263 11.20 1.31 -8.95
CA SER A 263 12.22 1.61 -9.98
C SER A 263 11.90 0.88 -11.29
N PRO A 264 11.88 1.58 -12.45
CA PRO A 264 11.54 1.01 -13.75
C PRO A 264 12.45 -0.15 -14.21
N ASP A 265 13.73 -0.11 -13.84
CA ASP A 265 14.72 -1.01 -14.44
C ASP A 265 14.96 -2.30 -13.62
N ASP A 266 14.85 -2.24 -12.28
CA ASP A 266 15.22 -3.35 -11.37
C ASP A 266 14.17 -3.71 -10.30
N GLY A 267 13.01 -3.05 -10.30
CA GLY A 267 11.99 -3.23 -9.25
C GLY A 267 11.53 -4.67 -9.09
N ASN A 268 11.17 -5.33 -10.20
CA ASN A 268 10.70 -6.72 -10.17
C ASN A 268 11.77 -7.72 -9.69
N ALA A 269 13.03 -7.53 -10.08
CA ALA A 269 14.15 -8.36 -9.62
C ALA A 269 14.38 -8.19 -8.11
N THR A 270 14.34 -6.95 -7.63
CA THR A 270 14.49 -6.61 -6.21
C THR A 270 13.38 -7.21 -5.36
N ILE A 271 12.12 -7.09 -5.79
CA ILE A 271 10.97 -7.69 -5.11
C ILE A 271 11.12 -9.21 -5.00
N ASN A 272 11.57 -9.86 -6.08
CA ASN A 272 11.84 -11.29 -6.08
C ASN A 272 12.97 -11.67 -5.11
N ALA A 273 14.03 -10.86 -5.00
CA ALA A 273 15.11 -11.06 -4.04
C ALA A 273 14.61 -10.91 -2.58
N VAL A 274 13.72 -9.95 -2.33
CA VAL A 274 13.08 -9.77 -1.01
C VAL A 274 12.29 -11.02 -0.64
N TYR A 275 11.38 -11.48 -1.51
CA TYR A 275 10.62 -12.71 -1.25
C TYR A 275 11.54 -13.92 -1.06
N HIS A 276 12.62 -14.04 -1.83
CA HIS A 276 13.62 -15.10 -1.64
C HIS A 276 14.31 -15.04 -0.27
N ARG A 277 14.65 -13.83 0.23
CA ARG A 277 15.22 -13.66 1.58
C ARG A 277 14.18 -14.05 2.65
N LEU A 278 12.93 -13.61 2.48
CA LEU A 278 11.83 -13.91 3.41
C LEU A 278 11.46 -15.41 3.41
N SER A 279 11.60 -16.11 2.29
CA SER A 279 11.35 -17.56 2.23
C SER A 279 12.35 -18.37 3.07
N LYS A 280 13.44 -17.77 3.54
CA LYS A 280 14.37 -18.44 4.48
C LYS A 280 13.89 -18.37 5.93
N VAL A 281 12.89 -17.55 6.23
CA VAL A 281 12.31 -17.40 7.57
C VAL A 281 11.23 -18.47 7.77
N PRO A 282 11.41 -19.45 8.69
CA PRO A 282 10.46 -20.55 8.86
C PRO A 282 9.02 -20.08 9.11
N ARG A 283 8.84 -19.07 9.98
CA ARG A 283 7.53 -18.49 10.31
C ARG A 283 6.77 -17.93 9.11
N ILE A 284 7.50 -17.39 8.13
CA ILE A 284 6.90 -16.81 6.92
C ILE A 284 6.50 -17.92 5.95
N ARG A 285 7.32 -18.97 5.82
CA ARG A 285 7.04 -20.11 4.94
C ARG A 285 5.78 -20.89 5.32
N ASP A 286 5.37 -20.86 6.58
CA ASP A 286 4.15 -21.53 7.04
C ASP A 286 2.87 -20.74 6.67
N ASN A 287 3.00 -19.57 6.03
CA ASN A 287 1.89 -18.75 5.59
C ASN A 287 1.57 -18.99 4.10
N ASP A 288 0.34 -19.41 3.79
CA ASP A 288 -0.13 -19.63 2.41
C ASP A 288 -0.15 -18.32 1.59
N GLN A 289 -0.52 -17.20 2.21
CA GLN A 289 -0.60 -15.90 1.54
C GLN A 289 0.78 -15.41 1.11
N PHE A 290 1.84 -15.73 1.88
CA PHE A 290 3.21 -15.42 1.47
C PHE A 290 3.54 -16.07 0.12
N TRP A 291 3.27 -17.37 -0.03
CA TRP A 291 3.53 -18.09 -1.28
C TRP A 291 2.66 -17.61 -2.44
N LEU A 292 1.42 -17.20 -2.17
CA LEU A 292 0.55 -16.58 -3.18
C LEU A 292 1.17 -15.27 -3.70
N GLN A 293 1.58 -14.38 -2.81
CA GLN A 293 2.18 -13.10 -3.19
C GLN A 293 3.53 -13.29 -3.90
N TYR A 294 4.32 -14.27 -3.47
CA TYR A 294 5.57 -14.61 -4.16
C TYR A 294 5.32 -15.18 -5.56
N ALA A 295 4.28 -16.00 -5.74
CA ALA A 295 3.88 -16.47 -7.06
C ALA A 295 3.51 -15.31 -7.99
N MET A 296 2.77 -14.31 -7.49
CA MET A 296 2.46 -13.09 -8.26
C MET A 296 3.75 -12.37 -8.70
N ALA A 297 4.75 -12.24 -7.83
CA ALA A 297 6.04 -11.65 -8.18
C ALA A 297 6.82 -12.45 -9.25
N ARG A 298 6.74 -13.79 -9.23
CA ARG A 298 7.34 -14.65 -10.29
C ARG A 298 6.60 -14.49 -11.62
N MET A 299 5.28 -14.33 -11.59
CA MET A 299 4.49 -14.08 -12.78
C MET A 299 4.90 -12.77 -13.47
N GLU A 300 5.21 -11.70 -12.74
CA GLU A 300 5.63 -10.42 -13.34
C GLU A 300 6.94 -10.52 -14.12
N ILE A 301 7.85 -11.42 -13.75
CA ILE A 301 9.07 -11.73 -14.54
C ILE A 301 8.90 -12.91 -15.52
N SER A 302 7.65 -13.32 -15.75
CA SER A 302 7.28 -14.44 -16.65
C SER A 302 7.89 -15.80 -16.29
N ASP A 303 8.33 -16.00 -15.05
CA ASP A 303 8.68 -17.32 -14.54
C ASP A 303 7.43 -18.07 -14.08
N LEU A 304 6.69 -18.58 -15.06
CA LEU A 304 5.39 -19.21 -14.85
C LEU A 304 5.49 -20.59 -14.19
N GLU A 305 6.61 -21.31 -14.34
CA GLU A 305 6.80 -22.63 -13.74
C GLU A 305 7.06 -22.53 -12.23
N THR A 306 7.92 -21.59 -11.81
CA THR A 306 8.12 -21.34 -10.38
C THR A 306 6.86 -20.74 -9.74
N ALA A 307 6.16 -19.85 -10.46
CA ALA A 307 4.87 -19.32 -10.00
C ALA A 307 3.85 -20.45 -9.75
N GLU A 308 3.76 -21.44 -10.63
CA GLU A 308 2.89 -22.61 -10.44
C GLU A 308 3.25 -23.39 -9.18
N THR A 309 4.55 -23.63 -8.98
CA THR A 309 5.07 -24.31 -7.78
C THR A 309 4.68 -23.58 -6.50
N TYR A 310 4.76 -22.24 -6.48
CA TYR A 310 4.39 -21.44 -5.31
C TYR A 310 2.88 -21.37 -5.09
N ILE A 311 2.06 -21.29 -6.15
CA ILE A 311 0.60 -21.41 -6.05
C ILE A 311 0.20 -22.78 -5.46
N ASN A 312 0.83 -23.86 -5.92
CA ASN A 312 0.56 -25.20 -5.39
C ASN A 312 0.96 -25.33 -3.92
N THR A 313 2.10 -24.73 -3.53
CA THR A 313 2.53 -24.63 -2.12
C THR A 313 1.50 -23.87 -1.28
N SER A 314 1.04 -22.72 -1.77
CA SER A 314 0.01 -21.90 -1.13
C SER A 314 -1.28 -22.70 -0.89
N LEU A 315 -1.79 -23.39 -1.92
CA LEU A 315 -2.97 -24.26 -1.80
C LEU A 315 -2.76 -25.39 -0.80
N GLY A 316 -1.59 -26.03 -0.82
CA GLY A 316 -1.26 -27.11 0.12
C GLY A 316 -1.28 -26.66 1.57
N ILE A 317 -0.78 -25.46 1.86
CA ILE A 317 -0.81 -24.87 3.21
C ILE A 317 -2.24 -24.45 3.57
N ALA A 318 -2.96 -23.79 2.66
CA ALA A 318 -4.32 -23.34 2.90
C ALA A 318 -5.27 -24.50 3.26
N ARG A 319 -5.14 -25.65 2.59
CA ARG A 319 -5.92 -26.86 2.92
C ARG A 319 -5.68 -27.41 4.33
N LYS A 320 -4.49 -27.18 4.91
CA LYS A 320 -4.20 -27.58 6.31
C LYS A 320 -4.96 -26.73 7.33
N LYS A 321 -5.52 -25.59 6.93
CA LYS A 321 -6.25 -24.66 7.82
C LYS A 321 -7.72 -25.05 8.03
N GLY A 322 -8.20 -26.09 7.38
CA GLY A 322 -9.58 -26.58 7.50
C GLY A 322 -10.49 -26.19 6.32
N LEU A 323 -11.69 -26.75 6.31
CA LEU A 323 -12.64 -26.62 5.19
C LEU A 323 -13.24 -25.20 5.08
N ASP A 324 -13.32 -24.46 6.18
CA ASP A 324 -13.89 -23.11 6.22
C ASP A 324 -12.90 -22.02 5.75
N TYR A 325 -11.64 -22.38 5.48
CA TYR A 325 -10.66 -21.43 4.99
C TYR A 325 -10.85 -21.15 3.49
N SER A 326 -11.15 -19.89 3.15
CA SER A 326 -11.35 -19.49 1.76
C SER A 326 -10.06 -19.58 0.94
N VAL A 327 -10.08 -20.44 -0.08
CA VAL A 327 -8.99 -20.59 -1.08
C VAL A 327 -9.26 -19.81 -2.37
N ARG A 328 -10.20 -18.86 -2.36
CA ARG A 328 -10.64 -18.17 -3.59
C ARG A 328 -9.51 -17.39 -4.27
N GLN A 329 -8.74 -16.60 -3.52
CA GLN A 329 -7.70 -15.71 -4.07
C GLN A 329 -6.53 -16.44 -4.77
N ILE A 330 -5.81 -17.32 -4.06
CA ILE A 330 -5.85 -18.75 -4.39
C ILE A 330 -6.03 -19.13 -5.87
N LEU A 331 -7.23 -19.63 -6.11
CA LEU A 331 -7.73 -20.14 -7.38
C LEU A 331 -7.79 -19.04 -8.46
N ASP A 332 -8.10 -17.79 -8.10
CA ASP A 332 -8.13 -16.67 -9.05
C ASP A 332 -6.74 -16.42 -9.66
N GLN A 333 -5.68 -16.39 -8.83
CA GLN A 333 -4.31 -16.25 -9.34
C GLN A 333 -3.85 -17.49 -10.12
N ARG A 334 -4.29 -18.69 -9.71
CA ARG A 334 -4.05 -19.92 -10.48
C ARG A 334 -4.68 -19.86 -11.86
N CYS A 335 -5.91 -19.33 -11.96
CA CYS A 335 -6.60 -19.12 -13.22
C CYS A 335 -5.82 -18.15 -14.13
N ARG A 336 -5.40 -17.00 -13.57
CA ARG A 336 -4.57 -16.01 -14.28
C ARG A 336 -3.26 -16.61 -14.79
N LEU A 337 -2.60 -17.47 -13.99
CA LEU A 337 -1.39 -18.18 -14.40
C LEU A 337 -1.66 -19.12 -15.59
N LEU A 338 -2.72 -19.94 -15.52
CA LEU A 338 -3.07 -20.88 -16.59
C LEU A 338 -3.38 -20.16 -17.90
N PHE A 339 -4.10 -19.04 -17.84
CA PHE A 339 -4.31 -18.18 -19.01
C PHE A 339 -2.98 -17.72 -19.62
N ARG A 340 -2.04 -17.21 -18.80
CA ARG A 340 -0.73 -16.79 -19.29
C ARG A 340 0.08 -17.94 -19.90
N LYS A 341 0.09 -19.13 -19.28
CA LYS A 341 0.79 -20.31 -19.82
C LYS A 341 0.22 -20.71 -21.18
N ASN A 342 -1.10 -20.67 -21.36
CA ASN A 342 -1.75 -20.99 -22.62
C ASN A 342 -1.46 -19.95 -23.72
N THR A 343 -1.45 -18.66 -23.38
CA THR A 343 -1.07 -17.59 -24.32
C THR A 343 0.36 -17.78 -24.83
N VAL A 344 1.31 -18.08 -23.94
CA VAL A 344 2.72 -18.32 -24.32
C VAL A 344 2.84 -19.54 -25.23
N LYS A 345 2.16 -20.65 -24.90
CA LYS A 345 2.14 -21.87 -25.73
C LYS A 345 1.62 -21.57 -27.15
N ASN A 346 0.51 -20.86 -27.27
CA ASN A 346 -0.07 -20.51 -28.57
C ASN A 346 0.86 -19.62 -29.41
N LEU A 347 1.58 -18.68 -28.80
CA LEU A 347 2.57 -17.85 -29.51
C LEU A 347 3.77 -18.67 -30.03
N VAL A 348 4.24 -19.65 -29.26
CA VAL A 348 5.32 -20.56 -29.70
C VAL A 348 4.85 -21.42 -30.87
N THR A 349 3.64 -22.00 -30.79
CA THR A 349 3.05 -22.80 -31.87
C THR A 349 2.88 -21.97 -33.14
N GLN A 350 2.38 -20.73 -33.05
CA GLN A 350 2.27 -19.85 -34.22
C GLN A 350 3.63 -19.52 -34.83
N ARG A 351 4.64 -19.14 -34.04
CA ARG A 351 6.00 -18.86 -34.55
C ARG A 351 6.63 -20.06 -35.26
N GLN A 352 6.35 -21.27 -34.79
CA GLN A 352 6.86 -22.49 -35.41
C GLN A 352 6.15 -22.80 -36.74
N ILE A 353 4.84 -22.54 -36.83
CA ILE A 353 4.09 -22.62 -38.10
C ILE A 353 4.61 -21.58 -39.12
N TYR A 354 4.88 -20.35 -38.70
CA TYR A 354 5.43 -19.31 -39.59
C TYR A 354 6.87 -19.61 -40.04
N ARG A 355 7.74 -20.13 -39.16
CA ARG A 355 9.09 -20.58 -39.56
C ARG A 355 9.04 -21.71 -40.57
N ASN A 356 8.15 -22.68 -40.40
CA ASN A 356 8.03 -23.80 -41.33
C ASN A 356 7.45 -23.39 -42.70
N ARG A 357 6.78 -22.24 -42.80
CA ARG A 357 6.27 -21.67 -44.07
C ARG A 357 7.30 -20.80 -44.83
N LEU A 358 8.41 -20.42 -44.20
CA LEU A 358 9.48 -19.63 -44.82
C LEU A 358 10.65 -20.49 -45.35
N VAL A 359 10.55 -21.82 -45.21
CA VAL A 359 11.54 -22.81 -45.66
C VAL A 359 11.00 -23.64 -46.85
N ILE A 360 9.89 -23.20 -47.45
CA ILE A 360 9.34 -23.68 -48.72
C ILE A 360 9.37 -22.49 -49.67
#